data_AF-A0A3B9VJN8-F1
#
_entry.id   AF-A0A3B9VJN8-F1
#
_cell.length_a   1.000
_cell.length_b   1.000
_cell.length_c   1.000
_cell.angle_alpha   90.00
_cell.angle_beta   90.00
_cell.angle_gamma   90.00
#
_symmetry.space_group_name_H-M   'P 1'
#
loop_
_entity.id
_entity.type
_entity.pdbx_description
1 polymer ?
#
loop_
_entity_poly.entity_id
_entity_poly.type
_entity_poly.pdbx_seq_one_letter_code
_entity_poly.pdbx_strand_id
1 'polypeptide(L)'
;MAIDLGTANTLVYVRGRGIVLNEPSVVAVNQDTGAVLAVGTEAKKMIGRTPGNIVAIRPLKDGVIADFDTTALMIKYFIRQVHKRTYLAKPRIVICVPSGITGVEQRAVKDAGYEAGARKVYIIEEPMAAAIGAGLPIHEPTGNM
;
A
#
# COMPACT_ATOMS: atom_id res chain seq x y z
N MET A 1 -11.17 1.78 5.33
CA MET A 1 -10.26 0.79 4.74
C MET A 1 -8.90 1.04 5.36
N ALA A 2 -8.14 -0.01 5.68
CA ALA A 2 -6.75 0.11 6.09
C ALA A 2 -5.88 -0.55 5.04
N ILE A 3 -4.71 0.02 4.79
CA ILE A 3 -3.72 -0.45 3.82
C ILE A 3 -2.40 -0.60 4.56
N ASP A 4 -1.86 -1.81 4.55
CA ASP A 4 -0.51 -2.08 5.01
C ASP A 4 0.39 -2.12 3.78
N LEU A 5 1.24 -1.09 3.64
CA LEU A 5 2.16 -0.93 2.51
C LEU A 5 3.51 -1.57 2.85
N GLY A 6 3.54 -2.90 2.89
CA GLY A 6 4.78 -3.63 3.11
C GLY A 6 5.68 -3.65 1.88
N THR A 7 7.01 -3.67 2.09
CA THR A 7 8.02 -3.77 1.02
C THR A 7 7.81 -5.00 0.12
N ALA A 8 7.33 -6.12 0.70
CA ALA A 8 7.13 -7.37 -0.03
C ALA A 8 5.67 -7.54 -0.49
N ASN A 9 4.71 -7.28 0.39
CA ASN A 9 3.29 -7.48 0.14
C ASN A 9 2.49 -6.29 0.67
N THR A 10 1.39 -5.99 -0.01
CA THR A 10 0.39 -5.03 0.40
C THR A 10 -0.86 -5.76 0.85
N LEU A 11 -1.35 -5.45 2.04
CA LEU A 11 -2.60 -5.98 2.56
C LEU A 11 -3.66 -4.88 2.60
N VAL A 12 -4.91 -5.25 2.31
CA VAL A 12 -6.04 -4.35 2.51
C VAL A 12 -7.04 -4.98 3.47
N TYR A 13 -7.38 -4.22 4.50
CA TYR A 13 -8.46 -4.52 5.42
C TYR A 13 -9.66 -3.60 5.20
N VAL A 14 -10.86 -4.19 5.22
CA VAL A 14 -12.13 -3.45 5.21
C VAL A 14 -12.93 -3.79 6.46
N ARG A 15 -13.36 -2.74 7.18
CA ARG A 15 -14.19 -2.88 8.39
C ARG A 15 -15.42 -3.73 8.08
N GLY A 16 -15.65 -4.75 8.92
CA GLY A 16 -16.75 -5.70 8.76
C GLY A 16 -16.54 -6.78 7.69
N ARG A 17 -15.44 -6.75 6.93
CA ARG A 17 -15.09 -7.76 5.93
C ARG A 17 -13.77 -8.47 6.21
N GLY A 18 -12.91 -7.91 7.06
CA GLY A 18 -11.59 -8.48 7.31
C GLY A 18 -10.56 -8.08 6.25
N ILE A 19 -9.52 -8.89 6.11
CA ILE A 19 -8.51 -8.74 5.05
C ILE A 19 -9.15 -9.22 3.75
N VAL A 20 -9.23 -8.32 2.77
CA VAL A 20 -9.88 -8.57 1.46
C VAL A 20 -8.88 -8.64 0.32
N LEU A 21 -7.61 -8.29 0.56
CA LEU A 21 -6.53 -8.34 -0.42
C LEU A 21 -5.20 -8.61 0.30
N ASN A 22 -4.38 -9.47 -0.30
CA ASN A 22 -2.98 -9.72 0.06
C ASN A 22 -2.22 -9.99 -1.25
N GLU A 23 -1.53 -8.97 -1.76
CA GLU A 23 -0.86 -9.02 -3.07
C GLU A 23 0.60 -8.57 -2.92
N PRO A 24 1.52 -9.09 -3.75
CA PRO A 24 2.88 -8.54 -3.83
C PRO A 24 2.91 -7.03 -4.09
N SER A 25 3.81 -6.31 -3.44
CA SER A 25 4.03 -4.88 -3.67
C SER A 25 4.88 -4.65 -4.93
N VAL A 26 4.33 -5.03 -6.08
CA VAL A 26 5.00 -5.01 -7.39
C VAL A 26 4.06 -4.40 -8.43
N VAL A 27 4.61 -3.53 -9.28
CA VAL A 27 3.91 -2.94 -10.42
C VAL A 27 4.72 -3.19 -11.68
N ALA A 28 4.07 -3.70 -12.73
CA ALA A 28 4.70 -3.85 -14.04
C ALA A 28 4.30 -2.66 -14.92
N VAL A 29 5.30 -1.95 -15.44
CA VAL A 29 5.13 -0.79 -16.30
C VAL A 29 5.78 -1.02 -17.65
N ASN A 30 5.14 -0.52 -18.71
CA ASN A 30 5.77 -0.37 -20.01
C ASN A 30 6.61 0.92 -19.99
N GLN A 31 7.91 0.82 -20.21
CA GLN A 31 8.84 1.96 -20.12
C GLN A 31 8.67 2.96 -21.28
N ASP A 32 8.22 2.51 -22.44
CA ASP A 32 8.03 3.39 -23.61
C ASP A 32 6.83 4.32 -23.45
N THR A 33 5.79 3.83 -22.76
CA THR A 33 4.48 4.52 -22.63
C THR A 33 4.18 5.00 -21.22
N GLY A 34 4.91 4.52 -20.21
CA GLY A 34 4.59 4.71 -18.80
C GLY A 34 3.33 3.96 -18.33
N ALA A 35 2.72 3.13 -19.18
CA ALA A 35 1.47 2.46 -18.87
C ALA A 35 1.66 1.33 -17.85
N VAL A 36 0.80 1.29 -16.84
CA VAL A 36 0.71 0.15 -15.90
C VAL A 36 0.07 -1.03 -16.61
N LEU A 37 0.80 -2.12 -16.72
CA LEU A 37 0.35 -3.37 -17.34
C LEU A 37 -0.29 -4.31 -16.32
N ALA A 38 0.29 -4.39 -15.13
CA ALA A 38 -0.18 -5.24 -14.06
C ALA A 38 0.27 -4.72 -12.69
N VAL A 39 -0.42 -5.14 -11.64
CA VAL A 39 -0.09 -4.89 -10.23
C VAL A 39 -0.24 -6.20 -9.47
N GLY A 40 0.54 -6.40 -8.42
CA GLY A 40 0.40 -7.57 -7.55
C GLY A 40 1.00 -8.83 -8.15
N THR A 41 0.28 -9.94 -8.00
CA THR A 41 0.71 -11.27 -8.44
C THR A 41 1.02 -11.31 -9.93
N GLU A 42 0.21 -10.65 -10.76
CA GLU A 42 0.43 -10.61 -12.21
C GLU A 42 1.71 -9.82 -12.57
N ALA A 43 1.99 -8.71 -11.88
CA ALA A 43 3.23 -7.98 -12.07
C ALA A 43 4.46 -8.78 -11.60
N LYS A 44 4.35 -9.48 -10.47
CA LYS A 44 5.45 -10.33 -9.95
C LYS A 44 5.80 -11.47 -10.91
N LYS A 45 4.81 -12.06 -11.60
CA LYS A 45 5.04 -13.11 -12.61
C LYS A 45 5.82 -12.60 -13.83
N MET A 46 5.82 -11.29 -14.09
CA MET A 46 6.53 -10.69 -15.23
C MET A 46 8.04 -10.52 -14.98
N ILE A 47 8.50 -10.61 -13.73
CA ILE A 47 9.93 -10.47 -13.38
C ILE A 47 10.77 -11.50 -14.14
N GLY A 48 11.68 -11.01 -14.99
CA GLY A 48 12.57 -11.85 -15.79
C GLY A 48 11.89 -12.66 -16.89
N ARG A 49 10.62 -12.35 -17.20
CA ARG A 49 9.82 -13.10 -18.20
C ARG A 49 9.21 -12.22 -19.30
N THR A 50 9.39 -10.91 -19.22
CA THR A 50 8.88 -9.95 -20.21
C THR A 50 10.00 -9.34 -21.06
N PRO A 51 9.69 -8.81 -22.25
CA PRO A 51 10.64 -8.05 -23.07
C PRO A 51 11.24 -6.86 -22.32
N GLY A 52 12.40 -6.37 -22.77
CA GLY A 52 13.19 -5.35 -22.07
C GLY A 52 12.47 -4.02 -21.82
N ASN A 53 11.42 -3.70 -22.58
CA ASN A 53 10.62 -2.49 -22.38
C ASN A 53 9.52 -2.64 -21.31
N ILE A 54 9.40 -3.80 -20.65
CA ILE A 54 8.50 -4.01 -19.52
C ILE A 54 9.34 -4.24 -18.27
N VAL A 55 9.16 -3.37 -17.28
CA VAL A 55 9.90 -3.42 -16.02
C VAL A 55 8.94 -3.60 -14.86
N ALA A 56 9.29 -4.55 -13.99
CA ALA A 56 8.63 -4.76 -12.72
C ALA A 56 9.33 -3.94 -11.62
N ILE A 57 8.60 -3.00 -11.04
CA ILE A 57 9.07 -2.06 -10.03
C ILE A 57 8.50 -2.47 -8.67
N ARG A 58 9.35 -2.43 -7.63
CA ARG A 58 8.92 -2.44 -6.24
C ARG A 58 8.98 -1.01 -5.72
N PRO A 59 7.83 -0.33 -5.55
CA PRO A 59 7.84 1.11 -5.29
C PRO A 59 8.11 1.46 -3.82
N LEU A 60 8.23 0.44 -2.97
CA LEU A 60 8.52 0.54 -1.55
C LEU A 60 9.88 -0.09 -1.25
N LYS A 61 10.64 0.55 -0.37
CA LYS A 61 11.93 0.04 0.14
C LYS A 61 11.99 0.31 1.63
N ASP A 62 12.31 -0.70 2.43
CA ASP A 62 12.43 -0.56 3.89
C ASP A 62 11.21 0.12 4.57
N GLY A 63 10.00 -0.14 4.05
CA GLY A 63 8.75 0.44 4.54
C GLY A 63 8.47 1.89 4.10
N VAL A 64 9.35 2.49 3.29
CA VAL A 64 9.20 3.85 2.77
C VAL A 64 8.94 3.87 1.26
N ILE A 65 8.33 4.95 0.78
CA ILE A 65 8.06 5.15 -0.65
C ILE A 65 9.37 5.52 -1.36
N ALA A 66 9.85 4.63 -2.22
CA ALA A 66 10.99 4.86 -3.09
C ALA A 66 10.58 5.45 -4.45
N ASP A 67 9.35 5.15 -4.89
CA ASP A 67 8.76 5.67 -6.12
C ASP A 67 7.32 6.11 -5.84
N PHE A 68 7.09 7.42 -5.85
CA PHE A 68 5.81 8.04 -5.53
C PHE A 68 4.72 7.69 -6.54
N ASP A 69 4.99 7.89 -7.83
CA ASP A 69 4.02 7.72 -8.91
C ASP A 69 3.57 6.25 -8.98
N THR A 70 4.52 5.33 -8.92
CA THR A 70 4.24 3.89 -8.92
C THR A 70 3.48 3.47 -7.65
N THR A 71 3.79 4.05 -6.48
CA THR A 71 3.03 3.78 -5.24
C THR A 71 1.58 4.28 -5.34
N ALA A 72 1.36 5.51 -5.81
CA ALA A 72 0.02 6.07 -5.96
C ALA A 72 -0.83 5.24 -6.93
N LEU A 73 -0.24 4.79 -8.05
CA LEU A 73 -0.87 3.89 -9.00
C LEU A 73 -1.24 2.54 -8.38
N MET A 74 -0.33 1.95 -7.58
CA MET A 74 -0.57 0.70 -6.87
C MET A 74 -1.73 0.82 -5.87
N ILE A 75 -1.74 1.89 -5.05
CA ILE A 75 -2.82 2.16 -4.09
C ILE A 75 -4.15 2.34 -4.84
N LYS A 76 -4.15 3.12 -5.94
CA LYS A 76 -5.34 3.36 -6.77
C LYS A 76 -5.90 2.07 -7.34
N TYR A 77 -5.03 1.18 -7.81
CA TYR A 77 -5.40 -0.15 -8.29
C TYR A 77 -6.10 -0.96 -7.20
N PHE A 78 -5.53 -1.02 -5.99
CA PHE A 78 -6.12 -1.76 -4.87
C PHE A 78 -7.44 -1.14 -4.37
N ILE A 79 -7.56 0.19 -4.32
CA ILE A 79 -8.82 0.87 -3.98
C ILE A 79 -9.92 0.45 -4.97
N ARG A 80 -9.64 0.47 -6.28
CA ARG A 80 -10.58 0.08 -7.33
C ARG A 80 -10.96 -1.39 -7.27
N GLN A 81 -9.97 -2.28 -7.07
CA GLN A 81 -10.16 -3.72 -6.86
C GLN A 81 -11.12 -4.02 -5.70
N VAL A 82 -11.06 -3.24 -4.62
CA VAL A 82 -11.91 -3.46 -3.44
C VAL A 82 -13.30 -2.85 -3.59
N HIS A 83 -13.44 -1.77 -4.35
CA HIS A 83 -14.69 -1.00 -4.53
C HIS A 83 -15.35 -1.20 -5.91
N LYS A 84 -15.24 -2.38 -6.54
CA LYS A 84 -15.66 -2.68 -7.94
C LYS A 84 -17.05 -2.18 -8.36
N ARG A 85 -17.99 -1.96 -7.43
CA ARG A 85 -19.36 -1.49 -7.70
C ARG A 85 -19.55 0.02 -7.60
N THR A 86 -18.53 0.78 -7.21
CA THR A 86 -18.65 2.21 -6.96
C THR A 86 -17.44 2.92 -7.53
N TYR A 87 -17.47 3.19 -8.85
CA TYR A 87 -16.43 3.94 -9.56
C TYR A 87 -16.14 5.33 -8.97
N LEU A 88 -17.08 5.88 -8.19
CA LEU A 88 -16.98 7.18 -7.50
C LEU A 88 -16.64 7.07 -6.00
N ALA A 89 -16.29 5.87 -5.50
CA ALA A 89 -15.93 5.72 -4.10
C ALA A 89 -14.66 6.51 -3.78
N LYS A 90 -14.78 7.48 -2.85
CA LYS A 90 -13.66 8.20 -2.25
C LYS A 90 -13.52 7.77 -0.79
N PRO A 91 -12.89 6.61 -0.52
CA PRO A 91 -12.86 6.05 0.83
C PRO A 91 -12.01 6.90 1.78
N ARG A 92 -12.27 6.75 3.07
CA ARG A 92 -11.30 7.12 4.11
C ARG A 92 -10.36 5.94 4.31
N ILE A 93 -9.05 6.19 4.21
CA ILE A 93 -8.03 5.16 4.34
C ILE A 93 -7.12 5.44 5.54
N VAL A 94 -6.65 4.38 6.17
CA VAL A 94 -5.56 4.39 7.16
C VAL A 94 -4.39 3.65 6.51
N ILE A 95 -3.19 4.20 6.56
CA ILE A 95 -1.98 3.57 6.03
C ILE A 95 -0.99 3.33 7.17
N CYS A 96 -0.46 2.11 7.28
CA CYS A 96 0.61 1.79 8.21
C CYS A 96 1.95 2.33 7.69
N VAL A 97 2.77 2.89 8.57
CA VAL A 97 4.13 3.35 8.25
C VAL A 97 5.12 2.91 9.34
N PRO A 98 6.40 2.70 9.02
CA PRO A 98 7.40 2.37 10.04
C PRO A 98 7.54 3.50 11.08
N SER A 99 7.93 3.16 12.31
CA SER A 99 8.09 4.15 13.40
C SER A 99 9.20 5.17 13.14
N GLY A 100 10.22 4.80 12.36
CA GLY A 100 11.33 5.68 11.99
C GLY A 100 11.07 6.59 10.79
N ILE A 101 9.82 6.69 10.31
CA ILE A 101 9.51 7.48 9.11
C ILE A 101 9.79 8.97 9.31
N THR A 102 10.43 9.60 8.33
CA THR A 102 10.66 11.05 8.34
C THR A 102 9.38 11.81 7.97
N GLY A 103 9.32 13.10 8.31
CA GLY A 103 8.17 13.95 7.95
C GLY A 103 7.94 14.06 6.43
N VAL A 104 9.02 13.98 5.62
CA VAL A 104 8.94 14.00 4.15
C VAL A 104 8.32 12.71 3.63
N GLU A 105 8.77 11.55 4.12
CA GLU A 105 8.21 10.25 3.73
C GLU A 105 6.76 10.11 4.19
N GLN A 106 6.43 10.55 5.41
CA GLN A 106 5.06 10.55 5.92
C GLN A 106 4.14 11.41 5.04
N ARG A 107 4.64 12.54 4.53
CA ARG A 107 3.91 13.38 3.58
C ARG A 107 3.72 12.68 2.23
N ALA A 108 4.76 12.04 1.70
CA ALA A 108 4.67 11.25 0.47
C ALA A 108 3.60 10.15 0.55
N VAL A 109 3.49 9.46 1.70
CA VAL A 109 2.44 8.45 1.92
C VAL A 109 1.04 9.07 1.87
N LYS A 110 0.85 10.23 2.52
CA LYS A 110 -0.45 10.94 2.48
C LYS A 110 -0.80 11.37 1.06
N ASP A 111 0.14 12.00 0.38
CA ASP A 111 -0.04 12.54 -0.96
C ASP A 111 -0.34 11.40 -1.96
N ALA A 112 0.33 10.25 -1.86
CA ALA A 112 0.05 9.07 -2.67
C ALA A 112 -1.36 8.52 -2.43
N GLY A 113 -1.82 8.50 -1.17
CA GLY A 113 -3.18 8.11 -0.83
C GLY A 113 -4.25 9.06 -1.38
N TYR A 114 -3.99 10.37 -1.36
CA TYR A 114 -4.89 11.38 -1.95
C TYR A 114 -4.92 11.27 -3.47
N GLU A 115 -3.76 11.14 -4.13
CA GLU A 115 -3.64 10.93 -5.58
C GLU A 115 -4.34 9.64 -6.04
N ALA A 116 -4.30 8.61 -5.21
CA ALA A 116 -5.04 7.37 -5.43
C ALA A 116 -6.58 7.51 -5.32
N GLY A 117 -7.09 8.68 -4.90
CA GLY A 117 -8.52 9.01 -4.85
C GLY A 117 -9.16 8.90 -3.47
N ALA A 118 -8.38 8.79 -2.40
CA ALA A 118 -8.92 8.78 -1.05
C ALA A 118 -9.50 10.15 -0.65
N ARG A 119 -10.59 10.15 0.14
CA ARG A 119 -11.18 11.38 0.68
C ARG A 119 -10.39 11.92 1.87
N LYS A 120 -9.86 11.02 2.70
CA LYS A 120 -9.00 11.34 3.85
C LYS A 120 -7.99 10.21 4.02
N VAL A 121 -6.74 10.59 4.28
CA VAL A 121 -5.65 9.66 4.58
C VAL A 121 -5.21 9.87 6.02
N TYR A 122 -5.28 8.81 6.80
CA TYR A 122 -4.73 8.74 8.15
C TYR A 122 -3.51 7.85 8.14
N ILE A 123 -2.59 8.09 9.06
CA ILE A 123 -1.40 7.27 9.23
C ILE A 123 -1.41 6.70 10.64
N ILE A 124 -0.99 5.44 10.75
CA ILE A 124 -0.73 4.76 12.01
C ILE A 124 0.67 4.16 11.94
N GLU A 125 1.40 4.19 13.05
CA GLU A 125 2.66 3.49 13.14
C GLU A 125 2.43 1.98 13.09
N GLU A 126 3.20 1.29 12.26
CA GLU A 126 3.20 -0.16 12.08
C GLU A 126 3.37 -0.92 13.41
N PRO A 127 4.32 -0.59 14.31
CA PRO A 127 4.42 -1.28 15.60
C PRO A 127 3.15 -1.14 16.45
N MET A 128 2.47 0.02 16.40
CA MET A 128 1.19 0.20 17.10
C MET A 128 0.09 -0.64 16.48
N ALA A 129 -0.01 -0.66 15.14
CA ALA A 129 -0.97 -1.50 14.44
C ALA A 129 -0.72 -3.00 14.71
N ALA A 130 0.54 -3.43 14.74
CA ALA A 130 0.94 -4.79 15.06
C ALA A 130 0.59 -5.18 16.50
N ALA A 131 0.87 -4.30 17.48
CA ALA A 131 0.53 -4.54 18.88
C ALA A 131 -0.98 -4.67 19.10
N ILE A 132 -1.78 -3.79 18.46
CA ILE A 132 -3.24 -3.91 18.46
C ILE A 132 -3.69 -5.21 17.80
N GLY A 133 -3.11 -5.57 16.65
CA GLY A 133 -3.43 -6.80 15.92
C GLY A 133 -3.09 -8.07 16.70
N ALA A 134 -2.06 -8.02 17.55
CA ALA A 134 -1.66 -9.10 18.46
C ALA A 134 -2.46 -9.15 19.77
N GLY A 135 -3.35 -8.18 20.01
CA GLY A 135 -4.15 -8.11 21.23
C GLY A 135 -3.38 -7.64 22.47
N LEU A 136 -2.26 -6.93 22.28
CA LEU A 136 -1.48 -6.38 23.39
C LEU A 136 -2.22 -5.20 24.06
N PRO A 137 -2.14 -5.05 25.40
CA PRO A 137 -2.80 -3.97 26.13
C PRO A 137 -2.04 -2.64 25.96
N ILE A 138 -2.16 -2.01 24.79
CA ILE A 138 -1.43 -0.78 24.41
C ILE A 138 -1.78 0.47 25.26
N HIS A 139 -2.80 0.38 26.09
CA HIS A 139 -3.24 1.46 26.97
C HIS A 139 -2.71 1.31 28.41
N GLU A 140 -2.08 0.17 28.72
CA GLU A 140 -1.55 -0.13 30.04
C GLU A 140 -0.03 0.09 30.07
N PRO A 141 0.54 0.54 31.20
CA PRO A 141 1.98 0.70 31.34
C PRO A 141 2.67 -0.66 31.57
N THR A 142 2.45 -1.62 30.68
CA THR A 142 2.97 -2.99 30.76
C THR A 142 3.88 -3.29 29.57
N GLY A 143 5.00 -3.96 29.81
CA GLY A 143 5.87 -4.50 28.76
C GLY A 143 5.47 -5.92 28.39
N ASN A 144 5.54 -6.25 27.10
CA ASN A 144 5.34 -7.60 26.58
C ASN A 144 6.52 -7.95 25.65
N MET A 145 7.03 -9.18 25.75
CA MET A 145 8.13 -9.71 24.92
C MET A 145 7.64 -10.91 24.13
#